data_AF-A0A395N2N4-F1
#
_entry.id   AF-A0A395N2N4-F1
#
_cell.length_a   1.000
_cell.length_b   1.000
_cell.length_c   1.000
_cell.angle_alpha   90.00
_cell.angle_beta   90.00
_cell.angle_gamma   90.00
#
_symmetry.space_group_name_H-M   'P 1'
#
loop_
_entity.id
_entity.type
_entity.pdbx_description
1 polymer ?
#
loop_
_entity_poly.entity_id
_entity_poly.type
_entity_poly.pdbx_seq_one_letter_code
_entity_poly.pdbx_strand_id
1 'polypeptide(L)'
;MLTTTVLSSSLLALAATVQSFKFTGPSASEPLDLSKEIIITWSQGNSSEQNKLPPTFSLDWDSKPDELHNFGVELEPSFNASAGQYKWTPGEYTFKTLKPYAENLAKEKRFWFKAYFRNESDVGDVLYEATSEKYTITGLEGVVTNGGKTVGFEWGVLACGLATVGLML
;
A
#
# COMPACT_ATOMS: atom_id res chain seq x y z
N MET A 1 -21.60 -47.20 12.11
CA MET A 1 -21.16 -45.79 12.19
C MET A 1 -19.67 -45.75 11.91
N LEU A 2 -19.26 -45.12 10.80
CA LEU A 2 -18.09 -44.25 10.75
C LEU A 2 -18.21 -43.43 9.47
N THR A 3 -18.51 -42.14 9.64
CA THR A 3 -18.52 -41.13 8.58
C THR A 3 -17.08 -40.71 8.33
N THR A 4 -16.65 -40.65 7.07
CA THR A 4 -15.37 -40.00 6.74
C THR A 4 -15.56 -39.20 5.45
N THR A 5 -16.00 -37.96 5.63
CA THR A 5 -16.02 -36.92 4.61
C THR A 5 -14.59 -36.47 4.34
N VAL A 6 -14.09 -36.74 3.13
CA VAL A 6 -12.82 -36.20 2.67
C VAL A 6 -13.13 -34.86 2.00
N LEU A 7 -12.86 -33.75 2.69
CA LEU A 7 -12.93 -32.41 2.10
C LEU A 7 -11.67 -32.22 1.23
N SER A 8 -11.83 -32.35 -0.08
CA SER A 8 -10.83 -31.95 -1.06
C SER A 8 -10.68 -30.43 -1.05
N SER A 9 -9.79 -29.92 -0.21
CA SER A 9 -9.28 -28.55 -0.30
C SER A 9 -8.36 -28.46 -1.51
N SER A 10 -8.94 -28.19 -2.68
CA SER A 10 -8.17 -27.73 -3.84
C SER A 10 -7.60 -26.35 -3.51
N LEU A 11 -6.44 -26.32 -2.84
CA LEU A 11 -5.60 -25.12 -2.78
C LEU A 11 -5.32 -24.71 -4.23
N LEU A 12 -5.82 -23.54 -4.65
CA LEU A 12 -5.30 -22.89 -5.85
C LEU A 12 -3.81 -22.66 -5.63
N ALA A 13 -2.96 -23.53 -6.18
CA ALA A 13 -1.57 -23.24 -6.40
C ALA A 13 -1.50 -22.15 -7.48
N LEU A 14 -1.63 -20.90 -7.07
CA LEU A 14 -1.34 -19.76 -7.93
C LEU A 14 0.15 -19.86 -8.27
N ALA A 15 0.45 -20.06 -9.55
CA ALA A 15 1.79 -20.21 -10.08
C ALA A 15 2.74 -19.19 -9.43
N ALA A 16 3.75 -19.68 -8.72
CA ALA A 16 4.79 -18.84 -8.15
C ALA A 16 5.64 -18.29 -9.29
N THR A 17 5.22 -17.17 -9.88
CA THR A 17 6.15 -16.29 -10.56
C THR A 17 7.17 -15.85 -9.52
N VAL A 18 8.44 -16.01 -9.86
CA VAL A 18 9.61 -15.72 -9.03
C VAL A 18 9.80 -14.20 -8.95
N GLN A 19 8.77 -13.45 -8.54
CA GLN A 19 8.90 -12.02 -8.32
C GLN A 19 9.54 -11.79 -6.93
N SER A 20 10.69 -11.10 -6.94
CA SER A 20 11.45 -10.72 -5.75
C SER A 20 10.69 -9.78 -4.81
N PHE A 21 9.57 -9.22 -5.26
CA PHE A 21 8.61 -8.47 -4.47
C PHE A 21 7.20 -8.97 -4.76
N LYS A 22 6.45 -9.34 -3.72
CA LYS A 22 5.05 -9.74 -3.82
C LYS A 22 4.20 -8.82 -2.96
N PHE A 23 3.36 -8.04 -3.63
CA PHE A 23 2.33 -7.25 -2.96
C PHE A 23 1.25 -8.19 -2.41
N THR A 24 1.02 -8.17 -1.10
CA THR A 24 -0.01 -8.99 -0.45
C THR A 24 -1.24 -8.16 -0.06
N GLY A 25 -1.05 -6.86 0.23
CA GLY A 25 -2.12 -5.91 0.50
C GLY A 25 -3.02 -6.27 1.68
N PRO A 26 -4.09 -5.49 1.90
CA PRO A 26 -5.22 -5.90 2.74
C PRO A 26 -5.95 -7.12 2.15
N SER A 27 -6.74 -7.83 2.97
CA SER A 27 -7.59 -8.91 2.44
C SER A 27 -8.65 -8.35 1.50
N ALA A 28 -8.79 -8.90 0.29
CA ALA A 28 -9.84 -8.55 -0.65
C ALA A 28 -11.11 -9.42 -0.52
N SER A 29 -11.21 -10.21 0.56
CA SER A 29 -12.40 -10.99 0.92
C SER A 29 -13.53 -10.10 1.43
N GLU A 30 -13.19 -8.94 1.97
CA GLU A 30 -14.13 -7.96 2.51
C GLU A 30 -13.88 -6.59 1.85
N PRO A 31 -14.90 -5.71 1.80
CA PRO A 31 -14.70 -4.34 1.37
C PRO A 31 -13.67 -3.62 2.23
N LEU A 32 -12.84 -2.80 1.61
CA LEU A 32 -11.87 -1.98 2.31
C LEU A 32 -12.59 -0.76 2.93
N ASP A 33 -12.56 -0.67 4.26
CA ASP A 33 -13.19 0.42 5.01
C ASP A 33 -12.22 1.60 5.13
N LEU A 34 -12.43 2.64 4.31
CA LEU A 34 -11.56 3.83 4.28
C LEU A 34 -11.74 4.75 5.50
N SER A 35 -12.70 4.46 6.40
CA SER A 35 -12.83 5.18 7.68
C SER A 35 -11.84 4.74 8.74
N LYS A 36 -11.06 3.69 8.47
CA LYS A 36 -10.11 3.07 9.40
C LYS A 36 -8.67 3.14 8.89
N GLU A 37 -7.73 2.87 9.79
CA GLU A 37 -6.34 2.60 9.41
C GLU A 37 -6.27 1.29 8.61
N ILE A 38 -5.56 1.34 7.49
CA ILE A 38 -5.39 0.24 6.54
C ILE A 38 -3.95 -0.24 6.61
N ILE A 39 -3.78 -1.54 6.83
CA ILE A 39 -2.46 -2.18 6.83
C ILE A 39 -2.21 -2.74 5.44
N ILE A 40 -1.25 -2.14 4.74
CA ILE A 40 -0.79 -2.54 3.42
C ILE A 40 0.45 -3.40 3.62
N THR A 41 0.47 -4.61 3.08
CA THR A 41 1.56 -5.57 3.29
C THR A 41 2.20 -6.01 1.99
N TRP A 42 3.47 -6.39 2.07
CA TRP A 42 4.20 -7.02 0.99
C TRP A 42 5.24 -7.99 1.56
N SER A 43 5.75 -8.85 0.70
CA SER A 43 6.83 -9.77 1.05
C SER A 43 7.94 -9.69 0.03
N GLN A 44 9.18 -9.79 0.51
CA GLN A 44 10.33 -10.01 -0.34
C GLN A 44 10.39 -11.49 -0.72
N GLY A 45 10.48 -11.79 -2.00
CA GLY A 45 10.77 -13.13 -2.51
C GLY A 45 12.26 -13.43 -2.42
N ASN A 46 12.64 -14.69 -2.15
CA ASN A 46 14.02 -15.12 -1.97
C ASN A 46 14.79 -15.33 -3.29
N SER A 47 14.42 -14.64 -4.38
CA SER A 47 15.01 -14.89 -5.69
C SER A 47 16.31 -14.13 -5.88
N SER A 48 17.22 -14.70 -6.69
CA SER A 48 18.45 -14.03 -7.13
C SER A 48 18.19 -12.75 -7.94
N GLU A 49 16.93 -12.48 -8.33
CA GLU A 49 16.49 -11.24 -8.98
C GLU A 49 16.21 -10.10 -7.99
N GLN A 50 16.19 -10.38 -6.68
CA GLN A 50 16.10 -9.37 -5.63
C GLN A 50 17.26 -8.37 -5.71
N ASN A 51 18.41 -8.79 -6.25
CA ASN A 51 19.57 -7.92 -6.52
C ASN A 51 19.39 -6.95 -7.70
N LYS A 52 18.26 -7.00 -8.42
CA LYS A 52 17.98 -6.10 -9.56
C LYS A 52 16.99 -4.99 -9.24
N LEU A 53 16.20 -5.12 -8.18
CA LEU A 53 15.29 -4.06 -7.77
C LEU A 53 15.99 -3.13 -6.78
N PRO A 54 15.76 -1.81 -6.88
CA PRO A 54 16.13 -0.87 -5.83
C PRO A 54 15.60 -1.32 -4.46
N PRO A 55 16.29 -0.96 -3.36
CA PRO A 55 15.85 -1.30 -2.01
C PRO A 55 14.59 -0.53 -1.59
N THR A 56 14.19 0.49 -2.35
CA THR A 56 13.03 1.33 -2.06
C THR A 56 12.05 1.39 -3.23
N PHE A 57 10.79 1.70 -2.91
CA PHE A 57 9.71 1.86 -3.87
C PHE A 57 8.74 2.96 -3.42
N SER A 58 8.00 3.58 -4.35
CA SER A 58 6.85 4.41 -3.98
C SER A 58 5.59 3.57 -3.89
N LEU A 59 4.68 3.94 -3.00
CA LEU A 59 3.40 3.27 -2.86
C LEU A 59 2.28 4.25 -3.21
N ASP A 60 1.40 3.81 -4.09
CA ASP A 60 0.26 4.59 -4.56
C ASP A 60 -1.03 3.82 -4.26
N TRP A 61 -2.13 4.55 -4.08
CA TRP A 61 -3.45 4.00 -4.35
C TRP A 61 -3.98 4.56 -5.65
N ASP A 62 -4.72 3.71 -6.37
CA ASP A 62 -5.41 4.04 -7.61
C ASP A 62 -6.89 3.65 -7.49
N SER A 63 -7.75 4.35 -8.22
CA SER A 63 -9.17 4.05 -8.31
C SER A 63 -9.74 4.42 -9.67
N LYS A 64 -10.52 3.50 -10.25
CA LYS A 64 -11.29 3.73 -11.48
C LYS A 64 -12.79 3.56 -11.20
N PRO A 65 -13.44 4.54 -10.54
CA PRO A 65 -14.83 4.42 -10.06
C PRO A 65 -15.87 4.24 -11.17
N ASP A 66 -15.60 4.76 -12.37
CA ASP A 66 -16.41 4.57 -13.57
C ASP A 66 -15.47 4.45 -14.80
N GLU A 67 -16.02 4.47 -16.01
CA GLU A 67 -15.21 4.35 -17.23
C GLU A 67 -14.43 5.63 -17.58
N LEU A 68 -14.89 6.79 -17.10
CA LEU A 68 -14.41 8.12 -17.46
C LEU A 68 -13.38 8.68 -16.49
N HIS A 69 -13.41 8.23 -15.23
CA HIS A 69 -12.58 8.77 -14.16
C HIS A 69 -11.52 7.78 -13.70
N ASN A 70 -10.29 8.28 -13.55
CA ASN A 70 -9.18 7.58 -12.92
C ASN A 70 -8.52 8.52 -11.91
N PHE A 71 -8.33 8.04 -10.69
CA PHE A 71 -7.73 8.79 -9.60
C PHE A 71 -6.57 7.98 -9.05
N GLY A 72 -5.52 8.67 -8.60
CA GLY A 72 -4.46 8.05 -7.85
C GLY A 72 -3.70 9.06 -7.02
N VAL A 73 -3.10 8.59 -5.93
CA VAL A 73 -2.27 9.39 -5.04
C VAL A 73 -1.12 8.55 -4.57
N GLU A 74 0.08 9.10 -4.71
CA GLU A 74 1.28 8.60 -4.05
C GLU A 74 1.14 8.85 -2.53
N LEU A 75 1.24 7.76 -1.76
CA LEU A 75 1.17 7.79 -0.30
C LEU A 75 2.50 8.21 0.33
N GLU A 76 3.60 7.73 -0.23
CA GLU A 76 4.97 8.12 0.11
C GLU A 76 5.91 7.70 -1.02
N PRO A 77 6.91 8.52 -1.36
CA PRO A 77 7.86 8.26 -2.46
C PRO A 77 8.87 7.14 -2.20
N SER A 78 9.16 6.77 -0.94
CA SER A 78 10.31 5.89 -0.64
C SER A 78 10.09 5.00 0.59
N PHE A 79 9.42 3.87 0.39
CA PHE A 79 9.33 2.78 1.36
C PHE A 79 10.47 1.80 1.19
N ASN A 80 11.05 1.36 2.32
CA ASN A 80 12.00 0.26 2.32
C ASN A 80 11.28 -1.07 2.02
N ALA A 81 11.67 -1.75 0.95
CA ALA A 81 11.10 -3.04 0.54
C ALA A 81 11.21 -4.11 1.63
N SER A 82 12.19 -4.02 2.53
CA SER A 82 12.38 -4.94 3.65
C SER A 82 11.44 -4.67 4.84
N ALA A 83 10.71 -3.55 4.88
CA ALA A 83 9.81 -3.24 5.99
C ALA A 83 8.56 -4.15 6.03
N GLY A 84 8.14 -4.68 4.88
CA GLY A 84 7.05 -5.65 4.74
C GLY A 84 5.64 -5.13 4.99
N GLN A 85 5.48 -3.92 5.55
CA GLN A 85 4.18 -3.32 5.79
C GLN A 85 4.22 -1.79 5.91
N TYR A 86 3.09 -1.17 5.62
CA TYR A 86 2.81 0.24 5.84
C TYR A 86 1.39 0.42 6.40
N LYS A 87 1.23 1.38 7.31
CA LYS A 87 -0.05 1.76 7.89
C LYS A 87 -0.50 3.07 7.26
N TRP A 88 -1.65 3.03 6.61
CA TRP A 88 -2.21 4.19 5.91
C TRP A 88 -3.58 4.55 6.49
N THR A 89 -3.75 5.82 6.86
CA THR A 89 -5.05 6.37 7.19
C THR A 89 -5.47 7.33 6.06
N PRO A 90 -6.58 7.05 5.35
CA PRO A 90 -7.05 7.91 4.27
C PRO A 90 -7.32 9.35 4.75
N GLY A 91 -6.74 10.32 4.04
CA GLY A 91 -6.89 11.73 4.35
C GLY A 91 -8.10 12.39 3.68
N GLU A 92 -8.35 13.65 4.01
CA GLU A 92 -9.47 14.45 3.48
C GLU A 92 -9.52 14.48 1.95
N TYR A 93 -8.35 14.52 1.29
CA TYR A 93 -8.27 14.46 -0.16
C TYR A 93 -8.88 13.17 -0.72
N THR A 94 -8.50 12.02 -0.18
CA THR A 94 -9.04 10.71 -0.60
C THR A 94 -10.56 10.67 -0.43
N PHE A 95 -11.06 11.15 0.70
CA PHE A 95 -12.51 11.25 0.93
C PHE A 95 -13.20 12.17 -0.08
N LYS A 96 -12.70 13.40 -0.27
CA LYS A 96 -13.28 14.37 -1.22
C LYS A 96 -13.31 13.83 -2.66
N THR A 97 -12.23 13.17 -3.07
CA THR A 97 -12.07 12.63 -4.42
C THR A 97 -12.97 11.43 -4.67
N LEU A 98 -13.10 10.51 -3.71
CA LEU A 98 -13.82 9.24 -3.92
C LEU A 98 -15.29 9.27 -3.51
N LYS A 99 -15.68 10.13 -2.57
CA LYS A 99 -17.06 10.21 -2.06
C LYS A 99 -18.15 10.38 -3.12
N PRO A 100 -17.96 11.17 -4.21
CA PRO A 100 -18.95 11.25 -5.29
C PRO A 100 -19.26 9.91 -5.97
N TYR A 101 -18.38 8.92 -5.81
CA TYR A 101 -18.46 7.61 -6.44
C TYR A 101 -18.71 6.47 -5.45
N ALA A 102 -19.10 6.78 -4.20
CA ALA A 102 -19.22 5.81 -3.12
C ALA A 102 -20.07 4.59 -3.50
N GLU A 103 -21.21 4.80 -4.18
CA GLU A 103 -22.06 3.69 -4.64
C GLU A 103 -21.35 2.72 -5.59
N ASN A 104 -20.61 3.23 -6.57
CA ASN A 104 -19.92 2.39 -7.54
C ASN A 104 -18.75 1.66 -6.89
N LEU A 105 -18.00 2.36 -6.04
CA LEU A 105 -16.87 1.79 -5.32
C LEU A 105 -17.30 0.74 -4.30
N ALA A 106 -18.51 0.82 -3.74
CA ALA A 106 -19.06 -0.20 -2.84
C ALA A 106 -19.49 -1.48 -3.57
N LYS A 107 -19.91 -1.38 -4.84
CA LYS A 107 -20.44 -2.49 -5.64
C LYS A 107 -19.37 -3.22 -6.43
N GLU A 108 -18.34 -2.50 -6.90
CA GLU A 108 -17.35 -3.03 -7.83
C GLU A 108 -15.91 -2.88 -7.32
N LYS A 109 -15.08 -3.88 -7.62
CA LYS A 109 -13.66 -3.92 -7.24
C LYS A 109 -12.84 -2.94 -8.11
N ARG A 110 -12.88 -1.66 -7.73
CA ARG A 110 -12.37 -0.53 -8.53
C ARG A 110 -11.28 0.29 -7.84
N PHE A 111 -10.86 -0.10 -6.65
CA PHE A 111 -9.74 0.50 -5.92
C PHE A 111 -8.60 -0.49 -5.78
N TRP A 112 -7.34 -0.08 -5.90
CA TRP A 112 -6.18 -0.95 -5.69
C TRP A 112 -4.94 -0.15 -5.28
N PHE A 113 -3.91 -0.86 -4.81
CA PHE A 113 -2.61 -0.29 -4.49
C PHE A 113 -1.57 -0.70 -5.52
N LYS A 114 -0.55 0.14 -5.70
CA LYS A 114 0.59 -0.14 -6.56
C LYS A 114 1.89 0.21 -5.84
N ALA A 115 2.86 -0.67 -5.98
CA ALA A 115 4.25 -0.41 -5.63
C ALA A 115 5.04 -0.19 -6.92
N TYR A 116 5.78 0.91 -6.97
CA TYR A 116 6.60 1.28 -8.11
C TYR A 116 8.07 1.37 -7.71
N PHE A 117 8.90 0.53 -8.33
CA PHE A 117 10.35 0.59 -8.23
C PHE A 117 10.85 1.41 -9.40
N ARG A 118 11.52 2.52 -9.11
CA ARG A 118 12.02 3.46 -10.10
C ARG A 118 13.52 3.49 -10.13
N ASN A 119 14.06 3.86 -11.27
CA ASN A 119 15.48 4.10 -11.41
C ASN A 119 15.88 5.30 -10.55
N GLU A 120 16.87 5.14 -9.67
CA GLU A 120 17.35 6.22 -8.81
C GLU A 120 17.96 7.39 -9.62
N SER A 121 18.52 7.09 -10.80
CA SER A 121 19.11 8.10 -11.68
C SER A 121 18.07 8.80 -12.57
N ASP A 122 16.90 8.20 -12.76
CA ASP A 122 15.79 8.76 -13.52
C ASP A 122 14.46 8.31 -12.92
N VAL A 123 13.87 9.16 -12.07
CA VAL A 123 12.59 8.88 -11.42
C VAL A 123 11.40 8.79 -12.40
N GLY A 124 11.58 9.14 -13.68
CA GLY A 124 10.58 8.87 -14.72
C GLY A 124 10.58 7.42 -15.19
N ASP A 125 11.67 6.69 -14.97
CA ASP A 125 11.88 5.32 -15.45
C ASP A 125 11.41 4.31 -14.39
N VAL A 126 10.26 3.69 -14.67
CA VAL A 126 9.68 2.62 -13.83
C VAL A 126 10.33 1.30 -14.20
N LEU A 127 11.19 0.79 -13.33
CA LEU A 127 11.87 -0.49 -13.49
C LEU A 127 10.93 -1.66 -13.26
N TYR A 128 10.01 -1.53 -12.30
CA TYR A 128 9.06 -2.57 -11.95
C TYR A 128 7.82 -2.00 -11.26
N GLU A 129 6.66 -2.58 -11.59
CA GLU A 129 5.37 -2.28 -10.96
C GLU A 129 4.79 -3.58 -10.39
N ALA A 130 4.35 -3.51 -9.13
CA ALA A 130 3.55 -4.56 -8.50
C ALA A 130 2.18 -3.99 -8.10
N THR A 131 1.11 -4.66 -8.53
CA THR A 131 -0.26 -4.27 -8.20
C THR A 131 -0.85 -5.21 -7.16
N SER A 132 -1.61 -4.68 -6.20
CA SER A 132 -2.41 -5.50 -5.30
C SER A 132 -3.63 -6.11 -6.01
N GLU A 133 -4.39 -6.92 -5.28
CA GLU A 133 -5.78 -7.18 -5.69
C GLU A 133 -6.61 -5.89 -5.72
N LYS A 134 -7.77 -5.95 -6.38
CA LYS A 134 -8.74 -4.85 -6.40
C LYS A 134 -9.79 -5.03 -5.30
N TYR A 135 -10.22 -3.92 -4.71
CA TYR A 135 -11.14 -3.86 -3.58
C TYR A 135 -12.40 -3.09 -3.94
N THR A 136 -13.52 -3.54 -3.38
CA THR A 136 -14.65 -2.65 -3.12
C THR A 136 -14.33 -1.79 -1.90
N ILE A 137 -14.97 -0.64 -1.79
CA ILE A 137 -14.73 0.36 -0.75
C ILE A 137 -15.99 0.60 0.06
N THR A 138 -15.84 0.76 1.37
CA THR A 138 -16.88 1.30 2.27
C THR A 138 -16.29 2.42 3.15
N GLY A 139 -17.12 3.05 3.96
CA GLY A 139 -16.65 4.03 4.96
C GLY A 139 -16.44 5.45 4.43
N LEU A 140 -16.77 5.74 3.17
CA LEU A 140 -16.69 7.09 2.57
C LEU A 140 -17.74 8.08 3.11
N GLU A 141 -18.73 7.57 3.84
CA GLU A 141 -19.85 8.35 4.41
C GLU A 141 -19.43 9.10 5.70
N GLY A 142 -18.33 8.69 6.32
CA GLY A 142 -17.87 9.20 7.62
C GLY A 142 -17.45 10.67 7.62
N VAL A 143 -17.56 11.31 8.79
CA VAL A 143 -16.99 12.64 9.04
C VAL A 143 -15.48 12.51 9.14
N VAL A 144 -14.74 13.31 8.37
CA VAL A 144 -13.28 13.39 8.42
C VAL A 144 -12.85 13.84 9.82
N THR A 145 -12.50 12.89 10.70
CA THR A 145 -11.87 13.21 11.97
C THR A 145 -10.37 13.33 11.71
N ASN A 146 -9.90 14.57 11.49
CA ASN A 146 -8.50 15.01 11.48
C ASN A 146 -7.45 13.87 11.53
N GLY A 147 -6.88 13.52 10.38
CA GLY A 147 -5.90 12.42 10.27
C GLY A 147 -4.84 12.64 9.19
N GLY A 148 -4.52 13.88 8.82
CA GLY A 148 -3.32 14.21 8.07
C GLY A 148 -2.09 14.15 8.97
N LYS A 149 -1.76 12.96 9.48
CA LYS A 149 -0.43 12.67 10.03
C LYS A 149 0.00 11.33 9.48
N THR A 150 0.99 11.37 8.61
CA THR A 150 1.98 10.31 8.52
C THR A 150 2.48 10.04 9.95
N VAL A 151 2.01 8.96 10.56
CA VAL A 151 2.74 8.34 11.67
C VAL A 151 3.94 7.64 11.04
N GLY A 152 4.87 8.46 10.56
CA GLY A 152 6.23 8.03 10.33
C GLY A 152 6.71 7.45 11.65
N PHE A 153 7.11 6.18 11.59
CA PHE A 153 7.74 5.47 12.68
C PHE A 153 8.71 6.40 13.45
N GLU A 154 8.63 6.34 14.78
CA GLU A 154 9.66 6.82 15.70
C GLU A 154 10.96 6.00 15.50
N TRP A 155 11.67 6.24 14.39
CA TRP A 155 13.07 5.88 14.30
C TRP A 155 13.90 7.09 14.68
N GLY A 156 14.34 7.11 15.94
CA GLY A 156 15.55 7.79 16.37
C GLY A 156 15.48 9.30 16.37
N VAL A 157 15.39 9.88 17.56
CA VAL A 157 16.07 11.13 17.86
C VAL A 157 17.56 10.95 17.50
N LEU A 158 17.93 11.25 16.25
CA LEU A 158 19.28 11.69 15.97
C LEU A 158 19.37 13.09 16.56
N ALA A 159 19.77 13.13 17.83
CA ALA A 159 20.33 14.29 18.47
C ALA A 159 21.61 14.66 17.71
N CYS A 160 21.46 15.30 16.54
CA CYS A 160 22.50 16.12 15.98
C CYS A 160 22.64 17.30 16.91
N GLY A 161 23.53 17.14 17.89
CA GLY A 161 24.00 18.22 18.73
C GLY A 161 24.52 19.33 17.83
N LEU A 162 23.77 20.43 17.75
CA LEU A 162 24.36 21.72 17.48
C LEU A 162 25.17 22.07 18.73
N ALA A 163 26.46 21.74 18.69
CA ALA A 163 27.44 22.36 19.56
C ALA A 163 27.38 23.87 19.30
N THR A 164 26.66 24.60 20.14
CA THR A 164 26.89 26.03 20.29
C THR A 164 28.31 26.17 20.82
N VAL A 165 29.21 26.65 19.96
CA VAL A 165 30.48 27.26 20.38
C VAL A 165 30.11 28.47 21.23
N GLY A 166 29.96 28.22 22.53
CA GLY A 166 29.85 29.23 23.57
C GLY A 166 31.25 29.63 23.98
N LEU A 167 31.70 30.75 23.42
CA LEU A 167 32.81 31.58 23.87
C LEU A 167 32.76 31.73 25.40
N MET A 168 33.80 31.32 26.13
CA MET A 168 34.14 31.82 27.48
C MET A 168 35.60 31.47 27.82
N LEU A 169 36.54 32.30 27.34
CA LEU A 169 37.51 33.09 28.10
C LEU A 169 38.47 33.78 27.12
#